data_AF-A0A935SZD2-F1
#
_entry.id   AF-A0A935SZD2-F1
#
_cell.length_a   1.000
_cell.length_b   1.000
_cell.length_c   1.000
_cell.angle_alpha   90.00
_cell.angle_beta   90.00
_cell.angle_gamma   90.00
#
_symmetry.space_group_name_H-M   'P 1'
#
loop_
_entity.id
_entity.type
_entity.pdbx_description
1 polymer ?
#
loop_
_entity_poly.entity_id
_entity_poly.type
_entity_poly.pdbx_seq_one_letter_code
_entity_poly.pdbx_strand_id
1 'polypeptide(L)'
;MTVDPCAAGAASVLSSTPLPGPGPSFEGAPWTAARFFDLLQQLGRLRVISICGPSVFESICVAGPYAIADGFLNMITDAFHWHVAIDRLRHLQSHDSTHGRSGRNVLFFELREQPEATPFLRIYVYRAPGAEFAPEIVDAFRSAHAELQPAPCSPGDA
;
A
#
# COMPACT_ATOMS: atom_id res chain seq x y z
N MET A 1 39.60 17.74 59.29
CA MET A 1 39.76 16.38 58.76
C MET A 1 38.79 16.21 57.61
N THR A 2 39.36 15.97 56.44
CA THR A 2 38.83 15.38 55.19
C THR A 2 37.85 14.22 55.51
N VAL A 3 36.74 13.95 54.81
CA VAL A 3 36.48 13.79 53.36
C VAL A 3 34.97 13.84 53.08
N ASP A 4 34.59 14.42 51.93
CA ASP A 4 33.34 14.14 51.20
C ASP A 4 33.32 12.67 50.72
N PRO A 5 32.13 12.07 50.55
CA PRO A 5 31.86 11.53 49.23
C PRO A 5 30.43 11.72 48.72
N CYS A 6 30.39 12.31 47.53
CA CYS A 6 29.78 11.73 46.33
C CYS A 6 28.26 11.76 46.20
N ALA A 7 27.81 12.75 45.43
CA ALA A 7 26.61 12.70 44.61
C ALA A 7 26.62 11.45 43.71
N ALA A 8 25.69 10.52 43.94
CA ALA A 8 25.33 9.50 42.97
C ALA A 8 24.13 10.01 42.17
N GLY A 9 24.42 10.53 40.97
CA GLY A 9 23.42 10.86 39.97
C GLY A 9 22.64 9.60 39.55
N ALA A 10 21.32 9.66 39.67
CA ALA A 10 20.44 8.74 38.99
C ALA A 10 20.44 9.09 37.50
N ALA A 11 21.41 8.52 36.78
CA ALA A 11 21.44 8.57 35.33
C ALA A 11 20.26 7.74 34.78
N SER A 12 19.34 8.47 34.18
CA SER A 12 18.26 7.99 33.33
C SER A 12 18.82 7.02 32.29
N VAL A 13 18.51 5.73 32.41
CA VAL A 13 18.85 4.73 31.40
C VAL A 13 17.87 4.92 30.24
N LEU A 14 18.23 5.80 29.31
CA LEU A 14 17.67 5.84 27.96
C LEU A 14 18.09 4.55 27.27
N SER A 15 17.29 3.50 27.44
CA SER A 15 17.38 2.29 26.64
C SER A 15 17.12 2.69 25.20
N SER A 16 18.21 2.79 24.43
CA SER A 16 18.17 3.08 23.00
C SER A 16 17.61 1.86 22.28
N THR A 17 16.30 1.86 22.04
CA THR A 17 15.69 0.91 21.12
C THR A 17 16.33 1.13 19.74
N PRO A 18 16.91 0.11 19.09
CA PRO A 18 17.39 0.27 17.72
C PRO A 18 16.20 0.64 16.84
N LEU A 19 16.36 1.70 16.04
CA LEU A 19 15.45 1.99 14.93
C LEU A 19 15.36 0.72 14.07
N PRO A 20 14.15 0.29 13.64
CA PRO A 20 14.06 -0.79 12.68
C PRO A 20 14.86 -0.40 11.44
N GLY A 21 15.82 -1.25 11.09
CA GLY A 21 16.62 -1.09 9.88
C GLY A 21 15.75 -1.10 8.61
N PRO A 22 16.36 -0.90 7.43
CA PRO A 22 15.65 -1.00 6.17
C PRO A 22 14.88 -2.33 6.14
N GLY A 23 13.58 -2.26 5.89
CA GLY A 23 12.66 -3.40 5.94
C GLY A 23 13.16 -4.56 5.06
N PRO A 24 12.72 -5.80 5.34
CA PRO A 24 13.20 -6.95 4.59
C PRO A 24 12.91 -6.77 3.10
N SER A 25 13.90 -7.05 2.24
CA SER A 25 13.69 -7.21 0.81
C SER A 25 12.70 -8.35 0.56
N PHE A 26 11.55 -8.03 -0.03
CA PHE A 26 10.41 -8.95 -0.22
C PHE A 26 10.45 -9.74 -1.54
N GLU A 27 11.62 -9.89 -2.18
CA GLU A 27 11.73 -10.61 -3.46
C GLU A 27 11.29 -12.08 -3.29
N GLY A 28 10.25 -12.48 -4.04
CA GLY A 28 9.79 -13.86 -4.16
C GLY A 28 8.77 -14.34 -3.12
N ALA A 29 8.36 -13.52 -2.15
CA ALA A 29 7.28 -13.88 -1.22
C ALA A 29 5.90 -13.81 -1.90
N PRO A 30 4.92 -14.67 -1.56
CA PRO A 30 3.57 -14.54 -2.10
C PRO A 30 2.95 -13.19 -1.73
N TRP A 31 2.08 -12.68 -2.60
CA TRP A 31 1.31 -11.46 -2.31
C TRP A 31 0.35 -11.70 -1.15
N THR A 32 0.41 -10.82 -0.15
CA THR A 32 -0.47 -10.84 1.01
C THR A 32 -1.21 -9.51 1.12
N ALA A 33 -2.32 -9.50 1.86
CA ALA A 33 -3.03 -8.27 2.18
C ALA A 33 -2.07 -7.25 2.84
N ALA A 34 -1.26 -7.68 3.81
CA ALA A 34 -0.28 -6.80 4.48
C ALA A 34 0.67 -6.13 3.46
N ARG A 35 1.30 -6.90 2.57
CA ARG A 35 2.19 -6.36 1.53
C ARG A 35 1.48 -5.33 0.65
N PHE A 36 0.21 -5.56 0.31
CA PHE A 36 -0.56 -4.61 -0.48
C PHE A 36 -0.78 -3.29 0.26
N PHE A 37 -1.17 -3.32 1.53
CA PHE A 37 -1.40 -2.08 2.29
C PHE A 37 -0.11 -1.35 2.68
N ASP A 38 0.98 -2.07 2.92
CA ASP A 38 2.32 -1.49 3.07
C ASP A 38 2.73 -0.76 1.78
N LEU A 39 2.44 -1.33 0.61
CA LEU A 39 2.67 -0.64 -0.67
C LEU A 39 1.81 0.62 -0.79
N LEU A 40 0.52 0.57 -0.42
CA LEU A 40 -0.35 1.75 -0.50
C LEU A 40 0.20 2.94 0.29
N GLN A 41 0.84 2.72 1.44
CA GLN A 41 1.49 3.78 2.21
C GLN A 41 2.70 4.39 1.48
N GLN A 42 3.40 3.61 0.66
CA GLN A 42 4.58 4.05 -0.10
C GLN A 42 4.21 4.85 -1.35
N LEU A 43 3.03 4.61 -1.94
CA LEU A 43 2.58 5.25 -3.17
C LEU A 43 2.09 6.69 -2.96
N GLY A 44 2.10 7.18 -1.71
CA GLY A 44 1.75 8.54 -1.36
C GLY A 44 0.24 8.78 -1.40
N ARG A 45 -0.19 9.82 -2.13
CA ARG A 45 -1.60 10.18 -2.20
C ARG A 45 -2.32 9.29 -3.21
N LEU A 46 -3.50 8.84 -2.84
CA LEU A 46 -4.32 7.89 -3.58
C LEU A 46 -5.66 8.52 -3.91
N ARG A 47 -6.24 8.11 -5.05
CA ARG A 47 -7.65 8.31 -5.36
C ARG A 47 -8.34 6.96 -5.29
N VAL A 48 -9.24 6.84 -4.33
CA VAL A 48 -9.97 5.62 -4.02
C VAL A 48 -11.38 5.76 -4.58
N ILE A 49 -11.82 4.77 -5.36
CA ILE A 49 -13.17 4.68 -5.88
C ILE A 49 -13.79 3.36 -5.42
N SER A 50 -14.80 3.44 -4.55
CA SER A 50 -15.57 2.29 -4.07
C SER A 50 -16.91 2.22 -4.80
N ILE A 51 -17.25 1.03 -5.28
CA ILE A 51 -18.49 0.75 -6.00
C ILE A 51 -19.33 -0.20 -5.15
N CYS A 52 -20.54 0.23 -4.79
CA CYS A 52 -21.49 -0.54 -4.00
C CYS A 52 -22.86 -0.51 -4.67
N GLY A 53 -23.14 -1.52 -5.49
CA GLY A 53 -24.35 -1.55 -6.32
C GLY A 53 -24.37 -0.37 -7.30
N PRO A 54 -25.45 0.44 -7.35
CA PRO A 54 -25.53 1.61 -8.23
C PRO A 54 -24.73 2.81 -7.72
N SER A 55 -24.21 2.77 -6.49
CA SER A 55 -23.54 3.89 -5.86
C SER A 55 -22.03 3.83 -6.06
N VAL A 56 -21.45 5.00 -6.36
CA VAL A 56 -20.00 5.20 -6.50
C VAL A 56 -19.57 6.25 -5.49
N PHE A 57 -18.56 5.92 -4.69
CA PHE A 57 -17.96 6.81 -3.71
C PHE A 57 -16.51 7.04 -4.10
N GLU A 58 -16.08 8.30 -4.14
CA GLU A 58 -14.72 8.68 -4.48
C GLU A 58 -14.13 9.54 -3.36
N SER A 59 -12.87 9.28 -3.01
CA SER A 59 -12.11 10.11 -2.10
C SER A 59 -10.64 10.15 -2.48
N ILE A 60 -9.98 11.26 -2.16
CA ILE A 60 -8.53 11.39 -2.29
C ILE A 60 -7.96 11.37 -0.87
N CYS A 61 -7.03 10.46 -0.62
CA CYS A 61 -6.51 10.22 0.73
C CYS A 61 -5.04 9.78 0.71
N VAL A 62 -4.42 9.77 1.88
CA VAL A 62 -3.14 9.12 2.14
C VAL A 62 -3.40 7.90 3.00
N ALA A 63 -2.86 6.74 2.60
CA ALA A 63 -2.93 5.53 3.41
C ALA A 63 -2.14 5.73 4.70
N GLY A 64 -2.77 5.49 5.85
CA GLY A 64 -2.15 5.59 7.16
C GLY A 64 -2.01 4.24 7.84
N PRO A 65 -1.84 4.24 9.18
CA PRO A 65 -1.67 3.01 9.95
C PRO A 65 -2.81 2.03 9.73
N TYR A 66 -2.49 0.73 9.72
CA TYR A 66 -3.48 -0.33 9.62
C TYR A 66 -3.21 -1.47 10.60
N ALA A 67 -4.26 -2.23 10.89
CA ALA A 67 -4.20 -3.47 11.66
C ALA A 67 -5.06 -4.55 10.98
N ILE A 68 -4.60 -5.80 11.09
CA ILE A 68 -5.34 -6.98 10.65
C ILE A 68 -5.81 -7.72 11.89
N ALA A 69 -7.13 -7.86 12.05
CA ALA A 69 -7.76 -8.56 13.16
C ALA A 69 -9.10 -9.14 12.72
N ASP A 70 -9.44 -10.33 13.24
CA ASP A 70 -10.75 -10.97 13.05
C ASP A 70 -11.20 -11.15 11.58
N GLY A 71 -10.24 -11.36 10.67
CA GLY A 71 -10.52 -11.50 9.23
C GLY A 71 -10.74 -10.17 8.48
N PHE A 72 -10.59 -9.05 9.18
CA PHE A 72 -10.69 -7.71 8.63
C PHE A 72 -9.35 -7.00 8.65
N LEU A 73 -9.16 -6.14 7.66
CA LEU A 73 -8.18 -5.08 7.70
C LEU A 73 -8.86 -3.76 8.02
N ASN A 74 -8.29 -3.07 8.99
CA ASN A 74 -8.73 -1.77 9.47
C ASN A 74 -7.62 -0.76 9.18
N MET A 75 -7.86 0.22 8.31
CA MET A 75 -6.89 1.26 7.95
C MET A 75 -7.46 2.64 8.22
N ILE A 76 -6.66 3.50 8.85
CA ILE A 76 -6.98 4.91 9.07
C ILE A 76 -6.33 5.71 7.95
N THR A 77 -7.10 6.51 7.22
CA THR A 77 -6.58 7.48 6.24
C THR A 77 -6.80 8.91 6.75
N ASP A 78 -6.27 9.91 6.05
CA ASP A 78 -6.52 11.33 6.33
C ASP A 78 -7.96 11.79 5.98
N ALA A 79 -8.76 10.95 5.31
CA ALA A 79 -10.11 11.34 4.84
C ALA A 79 -11.24 10.43 5.34
N PHE A 80 -10.97 9.14 5.60
CA PHE A 80 -11.95 8.14 6.04
C PHE A 80 -11.28 6.92 6.68
N HIS A 81 -12.06 6.03 7.28
CA HIS A 81 -11.59 4.74 7.79
C HIS A 81 -12.03 3.60 6.87
N TRP A 82 -11.10 2.71 6.55
CA TRP A 82 -11.38 1.49 5.80
C TRP A 82 -11.57 0.31 6.74
N HIS A 83 -12.63 -0.44 6.49
CA HIS A 83 -12.90 -1.75 7.07
C HIS A 83 -13.13 -2.71 5.92
N VAL A 84 -12.16 -3.57 5.62
CA VAL A 84 -12.19 -4.46 4.47
C VAL A 84 -12.02 -5.90 4.92
N ALA A 85 -12.97 -6.78 4.57
CA ALA A 85 -12.81 -8.21 4.77
C ALA A 85 -11.66 -8.72 3.89
N ILE A 86 -10.66 -9.37 4.50
CA ILE A 86 -9.43 -9.78 3.81
C ILE A 86 -9.73 -10.77 2.68
N ASP A 87 -10.76 -11.60 2.83
CA ASP A 87 -11.20 -12.52 1.79
C ASP A 87 -11.64 -11.83 0.50
N ARG A 88 -12.00 -10.54 0.55
CA ARG A 88 -12.35 -9.75 -0.64
C ARG A 88 -11.12 -9.23 -1.39
N LEU A 89 -9.91 -9.46 -0.88
CA LEU A 89 -8.65 -9.02 -1.49
C LEU A 89 -8.01 -10.06 -2.42
N ARG A 90 -8.71 -11.18 -2.69
CA ARG A 90 -8.16 -12.34 -3.39
C ARG A 90 -7.85 -12.10 -4.87
N HIS A 91 -8.54 -11.15 -5.51
CA HIS A 91 -8.38 -10.88 -6.94
C HIS A 91 -7.92 -9.45 -7.15
N LEU A 92 -6.70 -9.19 -6.67
CA LEU A 92 -5.97 -7.94 -6.91
C LEU A 92 -5.39 -7.96 -8.32
N GLN A 93 -5.63 -6.89 -9.08
CA GLN A 93 -5.01 -6.63 -10.37
C GLN A 93 -4.35 -5.25 -10.34
N SER A 94 -3.24 -5.10 -11.05
CA SER A 94 -2.53 -3.84 -11.20
C SER A 94 -2.45 -3.45 -12.67
N HIS A 95 -2.43 -2.15 -12.93
CA HIS A 95 -2.47 -1.57 -14.27
C HIS A 95 -1.51 -0.40 -14.36
N ASP A 96 -0.52 -0.49 -15.25
CA ASP A 96 0.30 0.62 -15.74
C ASP A 96 -0.13 0.92 -17.19
N SER A 97 -0.91 1.98 -17.38
CA SER A 97 -1.53 2.27 -18.67
C SER A 97 -1.45 3.75 -19.03
N THR A 98 -1.89 4.10 -20.24
CA THR A 98 -1.97 5.48 -20.71
C THR A 98 -3.43 5.88 -20.87
N HIS A 99 -3.83 6.98 -20.23
CA HIS A 99 -5.20 7.48 -20.33
C HIS A 99 -5.49 8.01 -21.74
N GLY A 100 -6.45 7.40 -22.43
CA GLY A 100 -6.72 7.66 -23.85
C GLY A 100 -7.02 9.12 -24.22
N ARG A 101 -7.62 9.91 -23.32
CA ARG A 101 -7.90 11.34 -23.58
C ARG A 101 -6.71 12.25 -23.30
N SER A 102 -5.97 12.00 -22.21
CA SER A 102 -4.90 12.93 -21.78
C SER A 102 -3.52 12.51 -22.27
N GLY A 103 -3.36 11.28 -22.77
CA GLY A 103 -2.06 10.72 -23.15
C GLY A 103 -1.11 10.51 -21.96
N ARG A 104 -1.60 10.66 -20.72
CA ARG A 104 -0.75 10.59 -19.53
C ARG A 104 -0.82 9.20 -18.90
N ASN A 105 0.28 8.79 -18.28
CA ASN A 105 0.36 7.54 -17.53
C ASN A 105 -0.70 7.52 -16.40
N VAL A 106 -1.35 6.39 -16.18
CA VAL A 106 -2.23 6.11 -15.04
C VAL A 106 -1.81 4.78 -14.44
N LEU A 107 -1.53 4.82 -13.13
CA LEU A 107 -1.14 3.69 -12.31
C LEU A 107 -2.29 3.39 -11.34
N PHE A 108 -2.84 2.17 -11.36
CA PHE A 108 -3.92 1.82 -10.45
C PHE A 108 -4.03 0.33 -10.17
N PHE A 109 -4.70 0.04 -9.06
CA PHE A 109 -5.11 -1.30 -8.67
C PHE A 109 -6.62 -1.45 -8.78
N GLU A 110 -7.05 -2.67 -9.08
CA GLU A 110 -8.45 -3.09 -9.01
C GLU A 110 -8.57 -4.28 -8.07
N LEU A 111 -9.63 -4.28 -7.26
CA LEU A 111 -10.01 -5.40 -6.42
C LEU A 111 -11.37 -5.91 -6.85
N ARG A 112 -11.44 -7.23 -7.05
CA ARG A 112 -12.61 -7.94 -7.55
C ARG A 112 -12.97 -9.07 -6.59
N GLU A 113 -14.26 -9.43 -6.55
CA GLU A 113 -14.71 -10.59 -5.78
C GLU A 113 -14.35 -11.91 -6.47
N GLN A 114 -14.21 -11.88 -7.80
CA GLN A 114 -13.81 -12.99 -8.67
C GLN A 114 -12.96 -12.44 -9.82
N PRO A 115 -12.11 -13.24 -10.50
CA PRO A 115 -11.22 -12.74 -11.55
C PRO A 115 -11.94 -11.92 -12.64
N GLU A 116 -13.11 -12.38 -13.07
CA GLU A 116 -13.90 -11.75 -14.15
C GLU A 116 -14.97 -10.77 -13.65
N ALA A 117 -15.17 -10.65 -12.33
CA ALA A 117 -16.19 -9.78 -11.75
C ALA A 117 -15.82 -8.31 -11.95
N THR A 118 -16.83 -7.43 -12.03
CA THR A 118 -16.61 -5.98 -12.00
C THR A 118 -15.89 -5.61 -10.70
N PRO A 119 -14.86 -4.76 -10.73
CA PRO A 119 -14.15 -4.38 -9.52
C PRO A 119 -15.03 -3.56 -8.59
N PHE A 120 -15.01 -3.90 -7.30
CA PHE A 120 -15.72 -3.18 -6.25
C PHE A 120 -14.88 -2.04 -5.67
N LEU A 121 -13.55 -2.08 -5.86
CA LEU A 121 -12.64 -1.04 -5.43
C LEU A 121 -11.59 -0.78 -6.52
N ARG A 122 -11.37 0.49 -6.83
CA ARG A 122 -10.24 0.95 -7.65
C ARG A 122 -9.41 1.94 -6.86
N ILE A 123 -8.09 1.78 -6.91
CA ILE A 123 -7.15 2.61 -6.15
C ILE A 123 -6.12 3.15 -7.14
N TYR A 124 -6.24 4.42 -7.49
CA TYR A 124 -5.34 5.12 -8.38
C TYR A 124 -4.24 5.80 -7.58
N VAL A 125 -2.99 5.71 -8.06
CA VAL A 125 -1.94 6.61 -7.59
C VAL A 125 -2.32 8.01 -8.02
N TYR A 126 -2.49 8.92 -7.06
CA TYR A 126 -2.94 10.27 -7.33
C TYR A 126 -1.75 11.19 -7.59
N ARG A 127 -1.91 12.04 -8.61
CA ARG A 127 -1.08 13.22 -8.83
C ARG A 127 -1.97 14.42 -9.10
N ALA A 128 -1.51 15.59 -8.69
CA ALA A 128 -2.21 16.83 -8.96
C ALA A 128 -2.35 17.08 -10.48
N PRO A 129 -3.37 17.84 -10.93
CA PRO A 129 -3.46 18.25 -12.32
C PRO A 129 -2.17 18.90 -12.81
N GLY A 130 -1.68 18.48 -13.99
CA GLY A 130 -0.42 18.97 -14.56
C GLY A 130 0.87 18.40 -13.94
N ALA A 131 0.81 17.76 -12.76
CA ALA A 131 2.00 17.16 -12.13
C ALA A 131 2.28 15.77 -12.70
N GLU A 132 3.56 15.40 -12.84
CA GLU A 132 4.00 14.03 -13.13
C GLU A 132 4.17 13.21 -11.83
N PHE A 133 4.22 11.88 -11.95
CA PHE A 133 4.56 11.04 -10.81
C PHE A 133 6.04 11.19 -10.46
N ALA A 134 6.36 11.17 -9.16
CA ALA A 134 7.75 11.10 -8.72
C ALA A 134 8.36 9.74 -9.15
N PRO A 135 9.61 9.69 -9.63
CA PRO A 135 10.24 8.48 -10.14
C PRO A 135 10.15 7.29 -9.16
N GLU A 136 10.39 7.55 -7.88
CA GLU A 136 10.35 6.54 -6.82
C GLU A 136 8.97 5.89 -6.65
N ILE A 137 7.88 6.66 -6.88
CA ILE A 137 6.50 6.14 -6.84
C ILE A 137 6.25 5.24 -8.06
N VAL A 138 6.74 5.67 -9.22
CA VAL A 138 6.63 4.90 -10.46
C VAL A 138 7.38 3.58 -10.32
N ASP A 139 8.61 3.62 -9.82
CA ASP A 139 9.44 2.43 -9.65
C ASP A 139 8.85 1.47 -8.61
N ALA A 140 8.37 1.98 -7.46
CA ALA A 140 7.68 1.17 -6.47
C ALA A 140 6.42 0.49 -7.04
N PHE A 141 5.60 1.23 -7.79
CA PHE A 141 4.43 0.66 -8.45
C PHE A 141 4.83 -0.38 -9.51
N ARG A 142 5.85 -0.09 -10.32
CA ARG A 142 6.24 -0.93 -11.46
C ARG A 142 6.85 -2.25 -10.99
N SER A 143 7.64 -2.24 -9.91
CA SER A 143 8.10 -3.47 -9.25
C SER A 143 6.93 -4.31 -8.76
N ALA A 144 5.98 -3.70 -8.04
CA ALA A 144 4.79 -4.39 -7.59
C ALA A 144 3.93 -4.93 -8.75
N HIS A 145 3.79 -4.15 -9.82
CA HIS A 145 3.04 -4.53 -11.01
C HIS A 145 3.67 -5.75 -11.68
N ALA A 146 4.99 -5.79 -11.82
CA ALA A 146 5.71 -6.93 -12.39
C ALA A 146 5.53 -8.21 -11.56
N GLU A 147 5.53 -8.12 -10.23
CA GLU A 147 5.28 -9.26 -9.35
C GLU A 147 3.83 -9.77 -9.39
N LEU A 148 2.87 -8.88 -9.68
CA LEU A 148 1.44 -9.21 -9.76
C LEU A 148 1.03 -9.78 -11.13
N GLN A 149 1.87 -9.63 -12.16
CA GLN A 149 1.57 -10.23 -13.46
C GLN A 149 1.67 -11.76 -13.34
N PRO A 150 0.70 -12.53 -13.89
CA PRO A 150 0.86 -13.96 -14.00
C PRO A 150 2.16 -14.26 -14.77
N ALA A 151 2.92 -15.24 -14.29
CA ALA A 151 4.09 -15.71 -15.00
C ALA A 151 3.71 -16.00 -16.46
N PRO A 152 4.49 -15.57 -17.45
CA PRO A 152 4.18 -15.87 -18.84
C PRO A 152 4.06 -17.39 -18.98
N CYS A 153 2.96 -17.88 -19.54
CA CYS A 153 2.82 -19.29 -19.88
C CYS A 153 4.05 -19.70 -20.68
N SER A 154 4.81 -20.67 -20.16
CA SER A 154 5.89 -21.26 -20.95
C SER A 154 5.24 -21.94 -22.18
N PRO A 155 5.75 -21.69 -23.40
CA PRO A 155 5.23 -22.38 -24.58
C PRO A 155 5.64 -23.85 -24.49
N GLY A 156 4.80 -24.67 -23.87
CA GLY A 156 5.10 -26.09 -23.63
C GLY A 156 3.99 -26.91 -22.96
N ASP A 157 3.02 -26.29 -22.28
CA ASP A 157 1.94 -27.02 -21.57
C ASP A 157 0.57 -26.87 -22.26
N ALA A 158 0.49 -27.23 -23.55
CA ALA A 158 -0.78 -27.37 -24.28
C ALA A 158 -0.90 -28.77 -24.90
#